data_AF-A0A935S7X8-F1
#
_entry.id   AF-A0A935S7X8-F1
#
_cell.length_a   1.000
_cell.length_b   1.000
_cell.length_c   1.000
_cell.angle_alpha   90.00
_cell.angle_beta   90.00
_cell.angle_gamma   90.00
#
_symmetry.space_group_name_H-M   'P 1'
#
loop_
_entity.id
_entity.type
_entity.pdbx_description
1 polymer ?
#
loop_
_entity_poly.entity_id
_entity_poly.type
_entity_poly.pdbx_seq_one_letter_code
_entity_poly.pdbx_strand_id
1 'polypeptide(L)'
;MKFIFVALLCVVNTYSQEDAKLLYQGNNQYFDSNYVHSTSSFREALKINPKNYKASFNLGNAMYRNAGEIRTLKWEFCKASKR
;
A
#
# COMPACT_ATOMS: atom_id res chain seq x y z
N MET A 1 -19.60 -21.85 -33.72
CA MET A 1 -20.47 -21.27 -32.67
C MET A 1 -20.02 -21.55 -31.23
N LYS A 2 -19.38 -22.70 -30.92
CA LYS A 2 -18.85 -22.99 -29.56
C LYS A 2 -17.62 -22.14 -29.14
N PHE A 3 -16.75 -21.77 -30.09
CA PHE A 3 -15.51 -21.02 -29.80
C PHE A 3 -15.72 -19.55 -29.43
N ILE A 4 -16.82 -18.94 -29.89
CA ILE A 4 -17.17 -17.54 -29.58
C ILE A 4 -17.49 -17.37 -28.09
N PHE A 5 -18.04 -18.40 -27.45
CA PHE A 5 -18.41 -18.39 -26.04
C PHE A 5 -17.20 -18.41 -25.09
N VAL A 6 -16.07 -18.96 -25.52
CA VAL A 6 -14.83 -19.02 -24.73
C VAL A 6 -14.10 -17.67 -24.72
N ALA A 7 -14.16 -16.92 -25.82
CA ALA A 7 -13.54 -15.60 -25.93
C ALA A 7 -14.21 -14.55 -25.02
N LEU A 8 -15.51 -14.72 -24.72
CA LEU A 8 -16.29 -13.76 -23.92
C LEU A 8 -15.97 -13.80 -22.41
N LEU A 9 -15.35 -14.87 -21.91
CA LEU A 9 -15.05 -15.05 -20.49
C LEU A 9 -13.75 -14.36 -20.03
N CYS A 10 -12.90 -13.89 -20.95
CA CYS A 10 -11.60 -13.32 -20.59
C CYS A 10 -11.65 -11.84 -20.15
N VAL A 11 -12.74 -11.12 -20.41
CA VAL A 11 -12.75 -9.64 -20.30
C VAL A 11 -13.02 -9.11 -18.87
N VAL A 12 -13.40 -9.98 -17.92
CA VAL A 12 -13.89 -9.56 -16.59
C VAL A 12 -12.84 -9.54 -15.46
N ASN A 13 -11.55 -9.76 -15.75
CA ASN A 13 -10.51 -9.90 -14.71
C ASN A 13 -9.49 -8.74 -14.65
N THR A 14 -9.83 -7.54 -15.14
CA THR A 14 -8.89 -6.41 -15.20
C THR A 14 -8.75 -5.65 -13.88
N TYR A 15 -9.79 -5.60 -13.05
CA TYR A 15 -9.81 -4.80 -11.82
C TYR A 15 -8.87 -5.31 -10.72
N SER A 16 -8.59 -6.61 -10.66
CA SER A 16 -7.73 -7.22 -9.62
C SER A 16 -6.24 -7.18 -9.94
N GLN A 17 -5.86 -6.72 -11.15
CA GLN A 17 -4.46 -6.67 -11.57
C GLN A 17 -3.81 -5.34 -11.21
N GLU A 18 -4.56 -4.25 -11.24
CA GLU A 18 -4.04 -2.91 -10.97
C GLU A 18 -3.81 -2.68 -9.47
N ASP A 19 -4.75 -3.06 -8.60
CA ASP A 19 -4.57 -2.97 -7.15
C ASP A 19 -3.43 -3.88 -6.66
N ALA A 20 -3.26 -5.06 -7.27
CA ALA A 20 -2.15 -5.96 -6.97
C ALA A 20 -0.77 -5.35 -7.29
N LYS A 21 -0.65 -4.61 -8.41
CA LYS A 21 0.58 -3.89 -8.76
C LYS A 21 0.91 -2.80 -7.72
N LEU A 22 -0.09 -2.03 -7.33
CA LEU A 22 0.04 -0.99 -6.29
C LEU A 22 0.40 -1.59 -4.93
N LEU A 23 -0.17 -2.75 -4.58
CA LEU A 23 0.17 -3.49 -3.37
C LEU A 23 1.63 -3.93 -3.36
N TYR A 24 2.13 -4.47 -4.48
CA TYR A 24 3.54 -4.86 -4.62
C TYR A 24 4.48 -3.67 -4.48
N GLN A 25 4.19 -2.56 -5.16
CA GLN A 25 4.96 -1.33 -5.03
C GLN A 25 4.97 -0.80 -3.59
N GLY A 26 3.81 -0.77 -2.93
CA GLY A 26 3.69 -0.35 -1.54
C GLY A 26 4.49 -1.24 -0.58
N ASN A 27 4.55 -2.55 -0.84
CA ASN A 27 5.37 -3.48 -0.06
C ASN A 27 6.87 -3.23 -0.25
N ASN A 28 7.33 -2.99 -1.48
CA ASN A 28 8.74 -2.67 -1.72
C ASN A 28 9.15 -1.40 -0.97
N GLN A 29 8.34 -0.34 -1.10
CA GLN A 29 8.55 0.91 -0.35
C GLN A 29 8.51 0.69 1.17
N TYR A 30 7.65 -0.20 1.66
CA TYR A 30 7.61 -0.54 3.08
C TYR A 30 8.91 -1.20 3.54
N PHE A 31 9.44 -2.16 2.77
CA PHE A 31 10.70 -2.83 3.08
C PHE A 31 11.91 -1.90 2.97
N ASP A 32 11.84 -0.92 2.06
CA ASP A 32 12.83 0.16 1.95
C ASP A 32 12.68 1.21 3.08
N SER A 33 11.82 0.98 4.07
CA SER A 33 11.48 1.91 5.16
C SER A 33 10.90 3.26 4.68
N ASN A 34 10.50 3.35 3.42
CA ASN A 34 9.84 4.50 2.85
C ASN A 34 8.34 4.47 3.15
N TYR A 35 8.00 4.60 4.45
CA TYR A 35 6.63 4.42 4.93
C TYR A 35 5.66 5.47 4.36
N VAL A 36 6.13 6.70 4.09
CA VAL A 36 5.29 7.75 3.50
C VAL A 36 4.81 7.34 2.11
N HIS A 37 5.72 6.95 1.22
CA HIS A 37 5.33 6.50 -0.12
C HIS A 37 4.53 5.20 -0.07
N SER A 38 4.91 4.26 0.80
CA SER A 38 4.18 3.01 1.03
C SER A 38 2.71 3.27 1.37
N THR A 39 2.41 4.20 2.28
CA THR A 39 1.02 4.56 2.62
C THR A 39 0.25 5.14 1.43
N SER A 40 0.91 5.89 0.54
CA SER A 40 0.28 6.41 -0.68
C SER A 40 -0.11 5.29 -1.63
N SER A 41 0.80 4.36 -1.92
CA SER A 41 0.53 3.22 -2.81
C SER A 41 -0.56 2.30 -2.26
N PHE A 42 -0.60 2.03 -0.96
CA PHE A 42 -1.70 1.24 -0.38
C PHE A 42 -3.05 1.99 -0.42
N ARG A 43 -3.07 3.31 -0.24
CA ARG A 43 -4.29 4.10 -0.41
C ARG A 43 -4.79 4.08 -1.85
N GLU A 44 -3.89 4.16 -2.83
CA GLU A 44 -4.26 4.03 -4.25
C GLU A 44 -4.80 2.63 -4.55
N ALA A 45 -4.17 1.57 -4.02
CA ALA A 45 -4.69 0.20 -4.16
C ALA A 45 -6.13 0.08 -3.63
N LEU A 46 -6.43 0.72 -2.50
CA LEU A 46 -7.78 0.75 -1.91
C LEU A 46 -8.78 1.63 -2.68
N LYS A 47 -8.33 2.63 -3.45
CA LYS A 47 -9.22 3.37 -4.36
C LYS A 47 -9.69 2.50 -5.52
N ILE A 48 -8.79 1.65 -6.04
CA ILE A 48 -9.10 0.69 -7.11
C ILE A 48 -9.95 -0.47 -6.58
N ASN A 49 -9.54 -1.05 -5.44
CA ASN A 49 -10.24 -2.16 -4.81
C ASN A 49 -10.45 -1.88 -3.30
N PRO A 50 -11.57 -1.25 -2.93
CA PRO A 50 -11.88 -0.94 -1.54
C PRO A 50 -12.01 -2.16 -0.63
N LYS A 51 -12.21 -3.36 -1.20
CA LYS A 51 -12.36 -4.62 -0.45
C LYS A 51 -11.04 -5.37 -0.26
N ASN A 52 -9.91 -4.82 -0.74
CA ASN A 52 -8.61 -5.46 -0.60
C ASN A 52 -8.10 -5.38 0.85
N TYR A 53 -8.36 -6.43 1.63
CA TYR A 53 -7.96 -6.48 3.04
C TYR A 53 -6.44 -6.39 3.24
N LYS A 54 -5.63 -6.88 2.29
CA LYS A 54 -4.16 -6.83 2.38
C LYS A 54 -3.68 -5.40 2.29
N ALA A 55 -4.25 -4.61 1.38
CA ALA A 55 -3.92 -3.20 1.24
C ALA A 55 -4.29 -2.40 2.50
N SER A 56 -5.48 -2.65 3.08
CA SER A 56 -5.89 -2.04 4.36
C SER A 56 -4.97 -2.42 5.52
N PHE A 57 -4.63 -3.71 5.64
CA PHE A 57 -3.75 -4.18 6.70
C PHE A 57 -2.34 -3.59 6.57
N ASN A 58 -1.77 -3.61 5.36
CA ASN A 58 -0.43 -3.08 5.11
C ASN A 58 -0.38 -1.55 5.26
N LEU A 59 -1.45 -0.83 4.90
CA LEU A 59 -1.59 0.59 5.19
C LEU A 59 -1.49 0.87 6.69
N GLY A 60 -2.18 0.09 7.53
CA GLY A 60 -2.09 0.19 8.98
C GLY A 60 -0.67 -0.01 9.50
N ASN A 61 0.03 -1.04 9.00
CA ASN A 61 1.42 -1.31 9.36
C ASN A 61 2.36 -0.17 8.95
N ALA A 62 2.20 0.38 7.73
CA ALA A 62 3.01 1.50 7.25
C ALA A 62 2.78 2.76 8.11
N MET A 63 1.53 3.07 8.44
CA MET A 63 1.19 4.20 9.31
C MET A 63 1.77 4.04 10.72
N TYR A 64 1.71 2.83 11.29
CA TYR A 64 2.26 2.56 12.61
C TYR A 64 3.78 2.78 12.66
N ARG A 65 4.51 2.28 11.65
CA ARG A 65 5.96 2.44 11.56
C ARG A 65 6.35 3.92 11.40
N ASN A 66 5.68 4.63 10.49
CA ASN A 66 5.89 6.07 10.29
C ASN A 66 5.67 6.88 11.58
N ALA A 67 4.60 6.58 12.32
CA ALA A 67 4.33 7.25 13.60
C ALA A 67 5.40 6.94 14.66
N GLY A 68 5.92 5.71 14.67
CA GLY A 68 7.06 5.33 15.51
C GLY A 68 8.31 6.14 15.20
N GLU A 69 8.68 6.29 13.93
CA GLU A 69 9.85 7.08 13.51
C GLU A 69 9.70 8.56 13.86
N ILE A 70 8.53 9.15 13.60
CA ILE A 70 8.25 10.55 13.97
C ILE A 70 8.36 10.75 15.48
N ARG A 71 7.92 9.78 16.30
CA ARG A 71 8.03 9.85 17.76
C ARG A 71 9.49 9.85 18.20
N THR A 72 10.31 8.96 17.64
CA THR A 72 11.75 8.90 17.94
C THR A 72 12.44 10.18 17.53
N LEU A 73 12.15 10.69 16.33
CA LEU A 73 12.72 11.94 15.83
C LEU A 73 12.37 13.11 16.76
N LYS A 74 11.11 13.21 17.19
CA LYS A 74 10.67 14.23 18.15
C LYS A 74 11.42 14.15 19.48
N TRP A 75 11.64 12.94 19.99
CA TRP A 75 12.41 12.73 21.22
C TRP A 75 13.85 13.24 21.09
N GLU A 76 14.55 12.90 20.00
CA GLU A 76 15.93 13.34 19.77
C GLU A 76 16.04 14.86 19.62
N PHE A 77 15.10 15.50 18.90
CA PHE A 77 15.04 16.96 18.83
C PHE A 77 14.87 17.61 20.21
N CYS A 78 13.97 17.10 21.06
CA CYS A 78 13.78 17.62 22.41
C CYS A 78 14.99 17.42 23.32
N LYS A 79 15.76 16.36 23.11
CA LYS A 79 17.01 16.10 23.84
C LYS A 79 18.11 17.05 23.38
N ALA A 80 18.24 17.27 22.08
CA ALA A 80 19.22 18.19 21.50
C ALA A 80 18.96 19.65 21.91
N SER A 81 17.69 20.08 21.98
CA SER A 81 17.32 21.45 22.35
C SER A 81 17.55 21.81 23.82
N LYS A 82 17.83 20.82 24.67
CA LYS A 82 18.07 20.98 26.11
C LYS A 82 19.57 20.97 26.49
N ARG A 83 20.45 20.78 25.51
CA ARG A 83 21.90 20.92 25.66
C ARG A 83 22.30 22.34 25.29
#